data_AF-A0A2N8KDR5-F1
#
_entry.id   AF-A0A2N8KDR5-F1
#
_cell.length_a   1.000
_cell.length_b   1.000
_cell.length_c   1.000
_cell.angle_alpha   90.00
_cell.angle_beta   90.00
_cell.angle_gamma   90.00
#
_symmetry.space_group_name_H-M   'P 1'
#
loop_
_entity.id
_entity.type
_entity.pdbx_description
1 polymer ?
#
loop_
_entity_poly.entity_id
_entity_poly.type
_entity_poly.pdbx_seq_one_letter_code
_entity_poly.pdbx_strand_id
1 'polypeptide(L)'
;MDLKRLIQLLEEVPPDLVFPEGFGRAGCWEGDWYEIAFEPATNTTAGEMLAHAKNANGATLFRHRRGGSMEMDLESQVHIARPGECDRDEDPLSIWRWRWMLKAAEEAAK
;
A
#
# COMPACT_ATOMS: atom_id res chain seq x y z
N MET A 1 7.53 2.75 -5.45
CA MET A 1 8.45 2.98 -4.31
C MET A 1 8.53 1.68 -3.52
N ASP A 2 9.49 1.51 -2.62
CA ASP A 2 9.55 0.31 -1.77
C ASP A 2 8.73 0.44 -0.48
N LEU A 3 8.46 -0.71 0.16
CA LEU A 3 7.69 -0.78 1.41
C LEU A 3 8.35 0.01 2.54
N LYS A 4 9.68 -0.04 2.65
CA LYS A 4 10.43 0.73 3.66
C LYS A 4 10.15 2.22 3.56
N ARG A 5 10.22 2.76 2.34
CA ARG A 5 10.01 4.17 2.08
C ARG A 5 8.58 4.57 2.35
N LEU A 6 7.61 3.73 2.01
CA LEU A 6 6.21 3.95 2.34
C LEU A 6 5.99 4.05 3.86
N ILE A 7 6.54 3.10 4.63
CA ILE A 7 6.42 3.09 6.10
C ILE A 7 7.01 4.39 6.69
N GLN A 8 8.21 4.79 6.25
CA GLN A 8 8.84 6.03 6.73
C GLN A 8 7.98 7.26 6.45
N LEU A 9 7.41 7.37 5.24
CA LEU A 9 6.57 8.51 4.87
C LEU A 9 5.28 8.56 5.71
N LEU A 10 4.69 7.41 6.03
CA LEU A 10 3.50 7.33 6.88
C LEU A 10 3.82 7.64 8.35
N GLU A 11 5.01 7.31 8.83
CA GLU A 11 5.47 7.66 10.19
C GLU A 11 5.72 9.17 10.37
N GLU A 12 5.97 9.90 9.28
CA GLU A 12 6.13 11.36 9.28
C GLU A 12 4.79 12.12 9.31
N VAL A 13 3.67 11.43 9.01
CA VAL A 13 2.33 12.04 8.91
C VAL A 13 1.54 11.84 10.21
N PRO A 14 0.71 12.80 10.65
CA PRO A 14 -0.18 12.61 11.79
C PRO A 14 -1.07 11.37 11.60
N PRO A 15 -1.10 10.43 12.56
CA PRO A 15 -1.78 9.14 12.37
C PRO A 15 -3.29 9.26 12.22
N ASP A 16 -3.87 10.37 12.67
CA ASP A 16 -5.29 10.72 12.58
C ASP A 16 -5.66 11.47 11.29
N LEU A 17 -4.68 11.82 10.44
CA LEU A 17 -4.95 12.46 9.15
C LEU A 17 -5.75 11.51 8.24
N VAL A 18 -6.88 12.01 7.73
CA VAL A 18 -7.81 11.24 6.90
C VAL A 18 -7.47 11.38 5.41
N PHE A 19 -7.23 10.21 4.83
CA PHE A 19 -7.13 9.73 3.46
C PHE A 19 -8.45 9.68 2.69
N PRO A 20 -8.92 10.66 1.90
CA PRO A 20 -10.12 10.47 1.07
C PRO A 20 -9.92 9.31 0.08
N GLU A 21 -8.72 9.25 -0.50
CA GLU A 21 -8.22 8.16 -1.32
C GLU A 21 -6.93 7.63 -0.70
N GLY A 22 -6.99 6.41 -0.18
CA GLY A 22 -5.90 5.73 0.50
C GLY A 22 -5.83 4.26 0.11
N PHE A 23 -5.26 3.47 1.00
CA PHE A 23 -5.12 2.04 0.79
C PHE A 23 -5.34 1.25 2.09
N GLY A 24 -5.72 -0.01 1.93
CA GLY A 24 -6.11 -0.91 3.00
C GLY A 24 -5.19 -2.12 3.05
N ARG A 25 -5.79 -3.31 3.11
CA ARG A 25 -5.07 -4.56 3.35
C ARG A 25 -4.05 -4.85 2.26
N ALA A 26 -2.88 -5.33 2.68
CA ALA A 26 -1.86 -5.85 1.79
C ALA A 26 -2.23 -7.25 1.25
N GLY A 27 -1.86 -7.51 0.01
CA GLY A 27 -1.99 -8.78 -0.67
C GLY A 27 -0.88 -8.96 -1.71
N CYS A 28 -0.78 -10.17 -2.25
CA CYS A 28 0.18 -10.47 -3.31
C CYS A 28 -0.31 -9.83 -4.62
N TRP A 29 0.57 -9.08 -5.28
CA TRP A 29 0.30 -8.61 -6.63
C TRP A 29 0.35 -9.79 -7.61
N GLU A 30 -0.64 -9.94 -8.51
CA GLU A 30 -0.64 -11.06 -9.46
C GLU A 30 0.30 -10.85 -10.66
N GLY A 31 0.76 -9.61 -10.90
CA GLY A 31 1.63 -9.25 -12.02
C GLY A 31 3.09 -9.71 -11.87
N ASP A 32 3.66 -9.59 -10.68
CA ASP A 32 5.02 -10.04 -10.34
C ASP A 32 5.05 -10.59 -8.92
N TRP A 33 5.88 -11.61 -8.72
CA TRP A 33 5.96 -12.40 -7.53
C TRP A 33 6.54 -11.68 -6.34
N TYR A 34 7.25 -10.58 -6.56
CA TYR A 34 8.00 -9.85 -5.55
C TYR A 34 7.38 -8.51 -5.14
N GLU A 35 6.12 -8.26 -5.51
CA GLU A 35 5.47 -6.97 -5.27
C GLU A 35 4.20 -7.09 -4.43
N ILE A 36 3.91 -6.02 -3.70
CA ILE A 36 2.81 -5.91 -2.74
C ILE A 36 1.72 -5.04 -3.35
N ALA A 37 0.51 -5.57 -3.37
CA ALA A 37 -0.69 -4.82 -3.72
C ALA A 37 -1.45 -4.45 -2.44
N PHE A 38 -1.69 -3.16 -2.22
CA PHE A 38 -2.62 -2.69 -1.20
C PHE A 38 -3.98 -2.41 -1.83
N GLU A 39 -5.04 -2.94 -1.21
CA GLU A 39 -6.41 -2.68 -1.63
C GLU A 39 -6.70 -1.17 -1.62
N PRO A 40 -7.31 -0.59 -2.68
CA PRO A 40 -7.76 0.80 -2.59
C PRO A 40 -8.79 0.94 -1.46
N ALA A 41 -8.62 1.97 -0.64
CA ALA A 41 -9.52 2.28 0.47
C ALA A 41 -9.91 3.76 0.43
N THR A 42 -11.11 4.08 0.91
CA THR A 42 -11.60 5.46 1.01
C THR A 42 -11.81 5.84 2.46
N ASN A 43 -11.59 7.12 2.78
CA ASN A 43 -11.71 7.67 4.13
C ASN A 43 -10.92 6.88 5.20
N THR A 44 -9.70 6.47 4.86
CA THR A 44 -8.80 5.76 5.79
C THR A 44 -7.82 6.72 6.45
N THR A 45 -7.24 6.36 7.58
CA THR A 45 -6.26 7.19 8.28
C THR A 45 -4.82 6.81 7.94
N ALA A 46 -3.88 7.74 8.12
CA ALA A 46 -2.44 7.43 8.07
C ALA A 46 -2.07 6.27 9.01
N GLY A 47 -2.66 6.22 10.21
CA GLY A 47 -2.43 5.16 11.18
C GLY A 47 -2.88 3.78 10.69
N GLU A 48 -4.06 3.69 10.05
CA GLU A 48 -4.54 2.44 9.44
C GLU A 48 -3.65 1.99 8.28
N MET A 49 -3.31 2.91 7.37
CA MET A 49 -2.38 2.65 6.27
C MET A 49 -1.02 2.17 6.76
N LEU A 50 -0.48 2.79 7.82
CA LEU A 50 0.78 2.39 8.44
C LEU A 50 0.70 1.00 9.06
N ALA A 51 -0.42 0.67 9.73
CA ALA A 51 -0.63 -0.66 10.28
C ALA A 51 -0.66 -1.72 9.18
N HIS A 52 -1.34 -1.45 8.06
CA HIS A 52 -1.35 -2.35 6.90
C HIS A 52 0.05 -2.51 6.28
N ALA A 53 0.81 -1.43 6.11
CA ALA A 53 2.17 -1.49 5.58
C ALA A 53 3.13 -2.27 6.51
N LYS A 54 3.06 -2.04 7.82
CA LYS A 54 3.86 -2.80 8.80
C LYS A 54 3.48 -4.27 8.85
N ASN A 55 2.19 -4.58 8.74
CA ASN A 55 1.73 -5.96 8.67
C ASN A 55 2.14 -6.67 7.38
N ALA A 56 2.43 -5.94 6.30
CA ALA A 56 2.96 -6.53 5.07
C ALA A 56 4.44 -6.94 5.20
N ASN A 57 5.22 -6.23 6.03
CA ASN A 57 6.63 -6.50 6.23
C ASN A 57 6.85 -7.80 7.00
N GLY A 58 7.55 -8.77 6.40
CA GLY A 58 7.77 -10.09 6.97
C GLY A 58 6.53 -10.97 6.98
N ALA A 59 5.42 -10.52 6.39
CA ALA A 59 4.26 -11.38 6.20
C ALA A 59 4.53 -12.37 5.07
N THR A 60 4.17 -13.61 5.35
CA THR A 60 4.03 -14.63 4.33
C THR A 60 2.70 -14.41 3.60
N LEU A 61 2.74 -13.77 2.43
CA LEU A 61 1.54 -13.62 1.61
C LEU A 61 1.30 -14.92 0.84
N PHE A 62 0.18 -15.57 1.13
CA PHE A 62 -0.21 -16.83 0.49
C PHE A 62 -0.94 -16.56 -0.83
N ARG A 63 -0.46 -17.16 -1.93
CA ARG A 63 -1.20 -17.12 -3.19
C ARG A 63 -2.41 -18.05 -3.13
N HIS A 64 -3.60 -17.49 -3.33
CA HIS A 64 -4.82 -18.28 -3.47
C HIS A 64 -4.86 -19.14 -4.75
N ARG A 65 -4.08 -18.80 -5.80
CA ARG A 65 -4.32 -19.35 -7.16
C ARG A 65 -3.30 -20.37 -7.70
N ARG A 66 -2.06 -20.44 -7.18
CA ARG A 66 -0.99 -21.28 -7.77
C ARG A 66 -0.17 -22.10 -6.78
N GLY A 67 -0.44 -22.00 -5.48
CA GLY A 67 0.39 -22.61 -4.44
C GLY A 67 1.74 -21.88 -4.30
N GLY A 68 2.25 -21.80 -3.07
CA GLY A 68 3.50 -21.11 -2.75
C GLY A 68 3.29 -19.93 -1.81
N SER A 69 4.30 -19.73 -0.95
CA SER A 69 4.44 -18.63 -0.01
C SER A 69 5.64 -17.80 -0.40
N MET A 70 5.52 -16.48 -0.38
CA MET A 70 6.67 -15.59 -0.45
C MET A 70 6.73 -14.73 0.82
N GLU A 71 7.93 -14.56 1.35
CA GLU A 71 8.22 -13.57 2.38
C GLU A 71 8.43 -12.22 1.72
N MET A 72 7.54 -11.28 2.03
CA MET A 72 7.70 -9.90 1.61
C MET A 72 8.68 -9.19 2.54
N ASP A 73 9.57 -8.40 1.97
CA ASP A 73 10.56 -7.64 2.70
C ASP A 73 10.37 -6.13 2.50
N LEU A 74 11.25 -5.36 3.14
CA LEU A 74 11.26 -3.92 3.08
C LEU A 74 11.62 -3.35 1.70
N GLU A 75 12.20 -4.14 0.80
CA GLU A 75 12.64 -3.73 -0.54
C GLU A 75 11.57 -3.99 -1.61
N SER A 76 10.53 -4.75 -1.26
CA SER A 76 9.40 -5.10 -2.10
C SER A 76 8.67 -3.84 -2.61
N GLN A 77 8.41 -3.77 -3.93
CA GLN A 77 7.68 -2.64 -4.52
C GLN A 77 6.20 -2.69 -4.15
N VAL A 78 5.60 -1.50 -4.05
CA VAL A 78 4.23 -1.32 -3.57
C VAL A 78 3.30 -0.68 -4.61
N HIS A 79 2.09 -1.22 -4.72
CA HIS A 79 1.07 -0.87 -5.70
C HIS A 79 -0.28 -0.66 -5.00
N ILE A 80 -1.14 0.22 -5.55
CA ILE A 80 -2.55 0.25 -5.14
C ILE A 80 -3.36 -0.53 -6.16
N ALA A 81 -3.76 -1.73 -5.79
CA ALA A 81 -4.52 -2.65 -6.63
C ALA A 81 -5.28 -3.65 -5.75
N ARG A 82 -6.41 -4.17 -6.25
CA ARG A 82 -7.10 -5.26 -5.56
C ARG A 82 -6.25 -6.54 -5.61
N PRO A 83 -6.08 -7.26 -4.49
CA PRO A 83 -5.40 -8.54 -4.45
C PRO A 83 -6.03 -9.53 -5.41
N GLY A 84 -5.20 -10.19 -6.23
CA GLY A 84 -5.71 -11.10 -7.25
C GLY A 84 -6.04 -10.44 -8.61
N GLU A 85 -5.95 -9.10 -8.71
CA GLU A 85 -6.10 -8.37 -9.97
C GLU A 85 -4.73 -7.90 -10.49
N CYS A 86 -4.59 -7.92 -11.81
CA CYS A 86 -3.45 -7.38 -12.57
C CYS A 86 -4.05 -6.70 -13.81
N ASP A 87 -4.80 -5.62 -13.60
CA ASP A 87 -5.30 -4.82 -14.71
C ASP A 87 -4.24 -3.79 -15.13
N ARG A 88 -4.15 -3.58 -16.45
CA ARG A 88 -3.09 -2.81 -17.14
C ARG A 88 -3.00 -1.33 -16.76
N ASP A 89 -3.98 -0.79 -16.03
CA ASP A 89 -3.93 0.54 -15.41
C ASP A 89 -3.26 0.45 -14.03
N GLU A 90 -2.05 -0.12 -14.05
CA GLU A 90 -1.20 -0.31 -12.89
C GLU A 90 -0.86 1.07 -12.30
N ASP A 91 -1.32 1.33 -11.09
CA ASP A 91 -1.02 2.56 -10.38
C ASP A 91 0.06 2.28 -9.31
N PRO A 92 1.35 2.29 -9.71
CA PRO A 92 2.43 2.11 -8.75
C PRO A 92 2.31 3.19 -7.68
N LEU A 93 2.49 2.79 -6.42
CA LEU A 93 2.55 3.76 -5.33
C LEU A 93 3.90 4.48 -5.42
N SER A 94 3.93 5.48 -6.30
CA SER A 94 5.08 6.33 -6.56
C SER A 94 5.11 7.49 -5.58
N ILE A 95 6.27 8.14 -5.45
CA ILE A 95 6.39 9.35 -4.62
C ILE A 95 5.44 10.46 -5.08
N TRP A 96 5.12 10.50 -6.38
CA TRP A 96 4.17 11.43 -6.96
C TRP A 96 2.75 11.15 -6.49
N ARG A 97 2.33 9.88 -6.53
CA ARG A 97 1.01 9.45 -6.06
C ARG A 97 0.85 9.72 -4.56
N TRP A 98 1.87 9.40 -3.76
CA TRP A 98 1.89 9.73 -2.33
C TRP A 98 1.72 11.24 -2.07
N ARG A 99 2.47 12.09 -2.78
CA ARG A 99 2.35 13.55 -2.64
C ARG A 99 0.96 14.07 -3.00
N TRP A 100 0.34 13.48 -4.01
CA TRP A 100 -1.02 13.83 -4.40
C TRP A 100 -2.03 13.43 -3.32
N MET A 101 -1.93 12.20 -2.81
CA MET A 101 -2.76 11.69 -1.70
C MET A 101 -2.62 12.57 -0.45
N LEU A 102 -1.39 12.90 -0.07
CA LEU A 102 -1.11 13.75 1.10
C LEU A 102 -1.72 15.14 0.93
N LYS A 103 -1.55 15.76 -0.25
CA LYS A 103 -2.14 17.06 -0.53
C LYS A 103 -3.68 17.03 -0.45
N ALA A 104 -4.31 15.99 -0.99
CA ALA A 104 -5.75 15.80 -0.91
C ALA A 104 -6.24 15.64 0.53
N ALA A 105 -5.48 14.91 1.36
CA ALA A 105 -5.76 14.76 2.79
C ALA A 105 -5.67 16.10 3.54
N GLU A 106 -4.62 16.89 3.28
CA GLU A 106 -4.44 18.23 3.85
C GLU A 106 -5.54 19.22 3.42
N GLU A 107 -6.02 19.12 2.17
CA GLU A 107 -7.13 19.93 1.68
C GLU A 107 -8.47 19.51 2.30
N ALA A 108 -8.70 18.21 2.51
CA ALA A 108 -9.90 17.68 3.15
C ALA A 108 -9.97 17.98 4.66
N ALA A 109 -8.82 18.20 5.30
CA ALA A 109 -8.72 18.54 6.73
C ALA A 109 -8.96 20.03 7.03
N LYS A 110 -9.07 20.89 6.01
CA LYS A 110 -9.38 22.33 6.14
C LYS A 110 -10.87 22.60 6.14
#